data_AF-A0AA38J962-F1
#
_entry.id   AF-A0AA38J962-F1
#
_cell.length_a   1.000
_cell.length_b   1.000
_cell.length_c   1.000
_cell.angle_alpha   90.00
_cell.angle_beta   90.00
_cell.angle_gamma   90.00
#
_symmetry.space_group_name_H-M   'P 1'
#
loop_
_entity.id
_entity.type
_entity.pdbx_description
1 polymer ?
#
loop_
_entity_poly.entity_id
_entity_poly.type
_entity_poly.pdbx_seq_one_letter_code
_entity_poly.pdbx_strand_id
1 'polypeptide(L)'
;MSHKLTVVSAAVATLLTSYYYYQLKDSRIRAQLPLDIETWRYPGRSYEAEERIWNVFGPILARHGLLSWPWSGHSSLKTPDDEYPRPNGYNELFDESSSIKLVNLKNWFYWNPLNRAIRTKEGQDVVCRVIVVKGEGVNALNSLRRISTGLNSLVSRNHALPMLREFSFQDIVCGIFPMSGSSFGELFGPNSHDRCEASVGDTLDLFIQAFEALAFIHEKRVAHRDAFFHNYLVQWDPESLKHQHVRLTRPRLYLIDFETALCFPEDSLYDDCTCTGLPFGDIDDYALPTPPGVAEGKPYNAFYLDFWQLCYHLAFLQTGIPELDELLLGLVNMGTAAAALDALSERLGLIPPIQLHVQPMYREVVNGHTFYPRRP
;
A
#
# COMPACT_ATOMS: atom_id res chain seq x y z
N MET A 1 -22.29 -58.31 0.81
CA MET A 1 -22.73 -57.01 0.26
C MET A 1 -23.32 -56.08 1.31
N SER A 2 -24.23 -56.53 2.17
CA SER A 2 -24.88 -55.73 3.24
C SER A 2 -23.91 -54.91 4.11
N HIS A 3 -22.87 -55.52 4.67
CA HIS A 3 -21.94 -54.83 5.59
C HIS A 3 -21.13 -53.67 4.94
N LYS A 4 -20.84 -53.76 3.63
CA LYS A 4 -20.13 -52.70 2.90
C LYS A 4 -21.04 -51.48 2.64
N LEU A 5 -22.33 -51.70 2.41
CA LEU A 5 -23.30 -50.60 2.27
C LEU A 5 -23.48 -49.84 3.59
N THR A 6 -23.59 -50.53 4.72
CA THR A 6 -23.78 -49.89 6.04
C THR A 6 -22.60 -48.99 6.42
N VAL A 7 -21.36 -49.42 6.15
CA VAL A 7 -20.16 -48.63 6.44
C VAL A 7 -20.08 -47.38 5.56
N VAL A 8 -20.43 -47.48 4.28
CA VAL A 8 -20.46 -46.32 3.37
C VAL A 8 -21.55 -45.32 3.79
N SER A 9 -22.75 -45.80 4.15
CA SER A 9 -23.83 -44.92 4.62
C SER A 9 -23.48 -44.20 5.93
N ALA A 10 -22.81 -44.87 6.87
CA ALA A 10 -22.35 -44.25 8.11
C ALA A 10 -21.29 -43.18 7.85
N ALA A 11 -20.31 -43.45 6.99
CA ALA A 11 -19.29 -42.47 6.61
C ALA A 11 -19.90 -41.24 5.93
N VAL A 12 -20.85 -41.43 5.01
CA VAL A 12 -21.57 -40.32 4.35
C VAL A 12 -22.36 -39.50 5.37
N ALA A 13 -23.08 -40.14 6.29
CA ALA A 13 -23.84 -39.44 7.33
C ALA A 13 -22.93 -38.63 8.26
N THR A 14 -21.78 -39.17 8.67
CA THR A 14 -20.78 -38.44 9.45
C THR A 14 -20.24 -37.23 8.69
N LEU A 15 -19.86 -37.40 7.43
CA LEU A 15 -19.35 -36.29 6.60
C LEU A 15 -20.39 -35.18 6.41
N LEU A 16 -21.66 -35.53 6.15
CA LEU A 16 -22.75 -34.57 6.03
C LEU A 16 -23.01 -33.83 7.35
N THR A 17 -22.94 -34.53 8.47
CA THR A 17 -23.16 -33.94 9.79
C THR A 17 -22.02 -32.97 10.14
N SER A 18 -20.77 -33.37 9.88
CA SER A 18 -19.61 -32.49 10.03
C SER A 18 -19.69 -31.27 9.12
N TYR A 19 -20.05 -31.46 7.84
CA TYR A 19 -20.25 -30.36 6.89
C TYR A 19 -21.31 -29.37 7.38
N TYR A 20 -22.48 -29.86 7.80
CA TYR A 20 -23.56 -29.02 8.32
C TYR A 20 -23.16 -28.27 9.60
N TYR A 21 -22.43 -28.95 10.50
CA TYR A 21 -21.90 -28.32 11.71
C TYR A 21 -20.92 -27.17 11.37
N TYR A 22 -20.01 -27.37 10.41
CA TYR A 22 -19.09 -26.31 9.97
C TYR A 22 -19.83 -25.16 9.30
N GLN A 23 -20.83 -25.45 8.45
CA GLN A 23 -21.67 -24.41 7.84
C GLN A 23 -22.39 -23.56 8.89
N LEU A 24 -23.02 -24.19 9.90
CA LEU A 24 -23.66 -23.45 10.99
C LEU A 24 -22.67 -22.62 11.82
N LYS A 25 -21.48 -23.17 12.10
CA LYS A 25 -20.42 -22.45 12.80
C LYS A 25 -19.98 -21.23 12.00
N ASP A 26 -19.81 -21.39 10.69
CA ASP A 26 -19.38 -20.32 9.79
C ASP A 26 -20.47 -19.25 9.64
N SER A 27 -21.74 -19.62 9.52
CA SER A 27 -22.86 -18.66 9.54
C SER A 27 -22.91 -17.85 10.85
N ARG A 28 -22.63 -18.48 11.99
CA ARG A 28 -22.57 -17.78 13.29
C ARG A 28 -21.39 -16.81 13.39
N ILE A 29 -20.23 -17.19 12.85
CA ILE A 29 -19.07 -16.28 12.77
C ILE A 29 -19.42 -15.11 11.85
N ARG A 30 -19.95 -15.39 10.66
CA ARG A 30 -20.32 -14.35 9.69
C ARG A 30 -21.32 -13.34 10.26
N ALA A 31 -22.33 -13.80 11.01
CA ALA A 31 -23.36 -12.94 11.60
C ALA A 31 -22.81 -11.93 12.62
N GLN A 32 -21.59 -12.12 13.12
CA GLN A 32 -20.91 -11.22 14.05
C GLN A 32 -19.91 -10.27 13.35
N LEU A 33 -19.60 -10.52 12.08
CA LEU A 33 -18.68 -9.68 11.30
C LEU A 33 -19.46 -8.55 10.60
N PRO A 34 -18.81 -7.40 10.33
CA PRO A 34 -19.46 -6.30 9.62
C PRO A 34 -20.03 -6.71 8.26
N LEU A 35 -21.05 -5.98 7.81
CA LEU A 35 -21.83 -6.32 6.62
C LEU A 35 -21.34 -5.62 5.34
N ASP A 36 -20.48 -4.61 5.48
CA ASP A 36 -19.99 -3.71 4.43
C ASP A 36 -18.57 -3.23 4.78
N ILE A 37 -17.85 -2.69 3.79
CA ILE A 37 -16.46 -2.25 3.96
C ILE A 37 -16.37 -1.04 4.91
N GLU A 38 -17.34 -0.14 4.86
CA GLU A 38 -17.34 1.07 5.68
C GLU A 38 -17.36 0.75 7.19
N THR A 39 -18.19 -0.20 7.60
CA THR A 39 -18.25 -0.66 8.99
C THR A 39 -16.99 -1.42 9.40
N TRP A 40 -16.30 -2.09 8.46
CA TRP A 40 -14.96 -2.62 8.71
C TRP A 40 -13.92 -1.51 8.88
N ARG A 41 -14.02 -0.39 8.14
CA ARG A 41 -13.09 0.74 8.24
C ARG A 41 -13.26 1.51 9.56
N TYR A 42 -14.50 1.60 10.06
CA TYR A 42 -14.80 2.35 11.30
C TYR A 42 -15.68 1.54 12.27
N PRO A 43 -15.20 0.42 12.80
CA PRO A 43 -16.03 -0.44 13.62
C PRO A 43 -16.25 0.20 14.98
N GLY A 44 -17.42 0.80 15.20
CA GLY A 44 -17.75 1.46 16.47
C GLY A 44 -16.81 2.61 16.88
N ARG A 45 -15.89 3.04 16.01
CA ARG A 45 -14.88 4.09 16.22
C ARG A 45 -14.06 3.90 17.51
N SER A 46 -13.71 2.65 17.84
CA SER A 46 -12.87 2.32 19.00
C SER A 46 -11.94 1.15 18.71
N TYR A 47 -10.73 1.18 19.26
CA TYR A 47 -9.74 0.10 19.10
C TYR A 47 -10.24 -1.25 19.63
N GLU A 48 -11.06 -1.25 20.68
CA GLU A 48 -11.67 -2.47 21.22
C GLU A 48 -12.68 -3.08 20.25
N ALA A 49 -13.37 -2.26 19.46
CA ALA A 49 -14.31 -2.74 18.47
C ALA A 49 -13.59 -3.31 17.23
N GLU A 50 -12.49 -2.69 16.81
CA GLU A 50 -11.57 -3.23 15.81
C GLU A 50 -11.04 -4.60 16.25
N GLU A 51 -10.58 -4.69 17.49
CA GLU A 51 -10.03 -5.92 18.06
C GLU A 51 -11.10 -7.02 18.21
N ARG A 52 -12.34 -6.67 18.55
CA ARG A 52 -13.45 -7.65 18.58
C ARG A 52 -13.68 -8.31 17.23
N ILE A 53 -13.63 -7.55 16.14
CA ILE A 53 -13.84 -8.10 14.79
C ILE A 53 -12.74 -9.09 14.43
N TRP A 54 -11.47 -8.73 14.65
CA TRP A 54 -10.35 -9.62 14.36
C TRP A 54 -10.32 -10.86 15.25
N ASN A 55 -10.78 -10.77 16.51
CA ASN A 55 -10.97 -11.94 17.38
C ASN A 55 -12.06 -12.89 16.86
N VAL A 56 -13.20 -12.36 16.38
CA VAL A 56 -14.24 -13.16 15.72
C VAL A 56 -13.72 -13.80 14.43
N PHE A 57 -12.86 -13.09 13.69
CA PHE A 57 -12.27 -13.58 12.44
C PHE A 57 -11.09 -14.57 12.65
N GLY A 58 -10.47 -14.56 13.82
CA GLY A 58 -9.31 -15.39 14.17
C GLY A 58 -9.46 -16.89 13.86
N PRO A 59 -10.59 -17.55 14.18
CA PRO A 59 -10.82 -18.95 13.82
C PRO A 59 -10.85 -19.22 12.30
N ILE A 60 -11.11 -18.21 11.48
CA ILE A 60 -11.00 -18.30 10.01
C ILE A 60 -9.53 -18.23 9.61
N LEU A 61 -8.80 -17.23 10.11
CA LEU A 61 -7.36 -17.10 9.86
C LEU A 61 -6.58 -18.38 10.24
N ALA A 62 -6.89 -18.96 11.41
CA ALA A 62 -6.24 -20.18 11.89
C ALA A 62 -6.45 -21.37 10.94
N ARG A 63 -7.63 -21.51 10.32
CA ARG A 63 -7.90 -22.54 9.31
C ARG A 63 -7.06 -22.37 8.05
N HIS A 64 -6.64 -21.15 7.74
CA HIS A 64 -5.74 -20.84 6.63
C HIS A 64 -4.25 -20.91 7.00
N GLY A 65 -3.91 -21.30 8.24
CA GLY A 65 -2.55 -21.36 8.75
C GLY A 65 -1.97 -19.98 9.07
N LEU A 66 -2.84 -19.05 9.47
CA LEU A 66 -2.50 -17.66 9.77
C LEU A 66 -2.80 -17.35 11.24
N LEU A 67 -1.86 -16.71 11.91
CA LEU A 67 -1.95 -16.33 13.32
C LEU A 67 -1.92 -14.81 13.43
N SER A 68 -2.92 -14.21 14.06
CA SER A 68 -2.91 -12.76 14.28
C SER A 68 -1.79 -12.36 15.22
N TRP A 69 -1.11 -11.26 14.91
CA TRP A 69 -0.30 -10.56 15.89
C TRP A 69 -1.20 -10.08 17.06
N PRO A 70 -0.74 -10.20 18.31
CA PRO A 70 -1.46 -9.66 19.46
C PRO A 70 -1.61 -8.14 19.41
N TRP A 71 -2.78 -7.65 19.82
CA TRP A 71 -3.01 -6.22 20.02
C TRP A 71 -2.25 -5.71 21.24
N SER A 72 -1.54 -4.60 21.06
CA SER A 72 -0.71 -4.00 22.12
C SER A 72 -1.21 -2.64 22.61
N GLY A 73 -2.43 -2.25 22.22
CA GLY A 73 -3.03 -0.97 22.55
C GLY A 73 -3.06 -0.01 21.36
N HIS A 74 -4.03 0.89 21.34
CA HIS A 74 -4.26 1.86 20.26
C HIS A 74 -4.28 1.17 18.87
N SER A 75 -3.66 1.78 17.87
CA SER A 75 -3.48 1.26 16.51
C SER A 75 -2.24 0.38 16.35
N SER A 76 -1.81 -0.33 17.40
CA SER A 76 -0.53 -1.07 17.41
C SER A 76 -0.72 -2.57 17.66
N LEU A 77 0.01 -3.37 16.89
CA LEU A 77 0.13 -4.82 17.03
C LEU A 77 1.58 -5.19 17.32
N LYS A 78 1.81 -6.21 18.16
CA LYS A 78 3.16 -6.70 18.47
C LYS A 78 3.44 -8.04 17.82
N THR A 79 4.70 -8.23 17.44
CA THR A 79 5.20 -9.53 16.99
C THR A 79 4.92 -10.59 18.06
N PRO A 80 4.42 -11.79 17.69
CA PRO A 80 4.31 -12.89 18.62
C PRO A 80 5.68 -13.25 19.22
N ASP A 81 5.69 -13.55 20.51
CA ASP A 81 6.86 -14.01 21.27
C ASP A 81 8.04 -13.01 21.37
N ASP A 82 7.81 -11.74 21.02
CA ASP A 82 8.84 -10.67 20.96
C ASP A 82 10.05 -11.01 20.05
N GLU A 83 9.83 -11.92 19.09
CA GLU A 83 10.84 -12.30 18.09
C GLU A 83 10.91 -11.30 16.94
N TYR A 84 12.10 -11.11 16.39
CA TYR A 84 12.26 -10.34 15.16
C TYR A 84 11.61 -11.07 13.97
N PRO A 85 11.00 -10.31 13.03
CA PRO A 85 10.43 -10.91 11.84
C PRO A 85 11.50 -11.61 11.02
N ARG A 86 11.15 -12.74 10.40
CA ARG A 86 12.04 -13.42 9.46
C ARG A 86 12.23 -12.55 8.21
N PRO A 87 13.43 -12.57 7.60
CA PRO A 87 13.66 -11.89 6.33
C PRO A 87 12.62 -12.33 5.28
N ASN A 88 11.93 -11.35 4.69
CA ASN A 88 10.89 -11.60 3.69
C ASN A 88 11.19 -10.96 2.32
N GLY A 89 12.25 -10.16 2.21
CA GLY A 89 12.65 -9.44 0.98
C GLY A 89 11.90 -8.13 0.71
N TYR A 90 10.98 -7.72 1.59
CA TYR A 90 10.18 -6.50 1.47
C TYR A 90 10.39 -5.52 2.61
N ASN A 91 10.99 -5.98 3.71
CA ASN A 91 11.32 -5.16 4.87
C ASN A 91 12.73 -5.52 5.33
N GLU A 92 13.67 -4.59 5.17
CA GLU A 92 15.08 -4.78 5.47
C GLU A 92 15.59 -3.62 6.33
N LEU A 93 16.63 -3.90 7.11
CA LEU A 93 17.35 -2.86 7.84
C LEU A 93 18.55 -2.42 7.00
N PHE A 94 18.75 -1.11 6.92
CA PHE A 94 19.94 -0.54 6.33
C PHE A 94 21.19 -0.86 7.17
N ASP A 95 21.05 -0.74 8.49
CA ASP A 95 22.08 -1.00 9.49
C ASP A 95 21.42 -1.34 10.84
N GLU A 96 22.12 -2.12 11.67
CA GLU A 96 21.69 -2.50 13.02
C GLU A 96 21.57 -1.28 13.96
N SER A 97 22.21 -0.16 13.60
CA SER A 97 22.15 1.09 14.38
C SER A 97 20.79 1.83 14.32
N SER A 98 19.86 1.41 13.45
CA SER A 98 18.56 2.05 13.30
C SER A 98 17.57 1.60 14.39
N SER A 99 17.70 2.18 15.59
CA SER A 99 16.95 1.79 16.78
C SER A 99 15.43 1.94 16.65
N ILE A 100 14.94 2.99 15.98
CA ILE A 100 13.49 3.20 15.75
C ILE A 100 12.93 2.12 14.82
N LYS A 101 13.69 1.70 13.81
CA LYS A 101 13.26 0.64 12.89
C LYS A 101 13.20 -0.71 13.54
N LEU A 102 14.17 -1.04 14.40
CA LEU A 102 14.12 -2.24 15.20
C LEU A 102 12.84 -2.32 16.05
N VAL A 103 12.38 -1.18 16.59
CA VAL A 103 11.09 -1.09 17.30
C VAL A 103 9.92 -1.31 16.34
N ASN A 104 9.93 -0.69 15.15
CA ASN A 104 8.86 -0.84 14.16
C ASN A 104 8.81 -2.24 13.50
N LEU A 105 9.90 -3.00 13.53
CA LEU A 105 9.89 -4.41 13.13
C LEU A 105 9.13 -5.29 14.12
N LYS A 106 9.10 -4.88 15.40
CA LYS A 106 8.42 -5.60 16.48
C LYS A 106 7.02 -5.05 16.77
N ASN A 107 6.73 -3.84 16.33
CA ASN A 107 5.47 -3.14 16.53
C ASN A 107 4.97 -2.64 15.19
N TRP A 108 3.82 -3.14 14.75
CA TRP A 108 3.20 -2.69 13.51
C TRP A 108 2.04 -1.76 13.81
N PHE A 109 2.08 -0.56 13.23
CA PHE A 109 1.03 0.44 13.36
C PHE A 109 0.10 0.41 12.15
N TYR A 110 -1.21 0.45 12.40
CA TYR A 110 -2.21 0.45 11.34
C TYR A 110 -3.12 1.67 11.43
N TRP A 111 -3.36 2.29 10.28
CA TRP A 111 -4.26 3.43 10.18
C TRP A 111 -5.68 3.04 9.79
N ASN A 112 -5.86 1.80 9.31
CA ASN A 112 -7.11 1.30 8.77
C ASN A 112 -7.36 -0.13 9.30
N PRO A 113 -8.47 -0.36 10.03
CA PRO A 113 -8.81 -1.67 10.60
C PRO A 113 -9.10 -2.77 9.57
N LEU A 114 -9.18 -2.45 8.27
CA LEU A 114 -9.19 -3.43 7.18
C LEU A 114 -7.91 -4.28 7.14
N ASN A 115 -6.83 -3.84 7.78
CA ASN A 115 -5.53 -4.50 7.77
C ASN A 115 -5.21 -5.14 9.13
N ARG A 116 -4.54 -6.29 9.09
CA ARG A 116 -4.05 -6.99 10.28
C ARG A 116 -2.68 -7.59 10.03
N ALA A 117 -1.73 -7.30 10.90
CA ALA A 117 -0.47 -8.04 10.93
C ALA A 117 -0.73 -9.47 11.40
N ILE A 118 -0.20 -10.43 10.65
CA ILE A 118 -0.37 -11.86 10.90
C ILE A 118 0.94 -12.61 10.61
N ARG A 119 1.12 -13.76 11.25
CA ARG A 119 2.22 -14.70 11.03
C ARG A 119 1.71 -15.95 10.32
N THR A 120 2.36 -16.35 9.24
CA THR A 120 2.10 -17.62 8.54
C THR A 120 2.60 -18.80 9.37
N LYS A 121 2.12 -20.01 9.07
CA LYS A 121 2.61 -21.26 9.71
C LYS A 121 4.11 -21.49 9.47
N GLU A 122 4.67 -20.94 8.39
CA GLU A 122 6.10 -20.96 8.07
C GLU A 122 6.92 -19.91 8.87
N GLY A 123 6.26 -19.08 9.68
CA GLY A 123 6.90 -18.05 10.49
C GLY A 123 7.22 -16.75 9.75
N GLN A 124 6.67 -16.55 8.54
CA GLN A 124 6.78 -15.30 7.80
C GLN A 124 5.69 -14.32 8.25
N ASP A 125 6.07 -13.08 8.53
CA ASP A 125 5.14 -12.00 8.88
C ASP A 125 4.63 -11.28 7.64
N VAL A 126 3.31 -11.13 7.59
CA VAL A 126 2.54 -10.63 6.44
C VAL A 126 1.36 -9.78 6.95
N VAL A 127 0.72 -9.05 6.05
CA VAL A 127 -0.50 -8.28 6.32
C VAL A 127 -1.68 -8.98 5.65
N CYS A 128 -2.72 -9.28 6.42
CA CYS A 128 -4.03 -9.66 5.90
C CYS A 128 -4.87 -8.40 5.73
N ARG A 129 -5.37 -8.16 4.52
CA ARG A 129 -6.29 -7.08 4.22
C ARG A 129 -7.64 -7.62 3.80
N VAL A 130 -8.71 -7.12 4.39
CA VAL A 130 -10.08 -7.31 3.87
C VAL A 130 -10.24 -6.41 2.64
N ILE A 131 -10.54 -7.01 1.49
CA ILE A 131 -10.66 -6.29 0.20
C ILE A 131 -12.11 -6.21 -0.24
N VAL A 132 -12.88 -7.30 -0.08
CA VAL A 132 -14.27 -7.37 -0.53
C VAL A 132 -15.17 -7.77 0.63
N VAL A 133 -16.32 -7.12 0.75
CA VAL A 133 -17.44 -7.54 1.60
C VAL A 133 -18.74 -7.35 0.83
N LYS A 134 -19.53 -8.41 0.65
CA LYS A 134 -20.81 -8.38 -0.12
C LYS A 134 -20.70 -7.77 -1.52
N GLY A 135 -19.53 -7.86 -2.16
CA GLY A 135 -19.30 -7.32 -3.50
C GLY A 135 -18.82 -5.86 -3.52
N GLU A 136 -18.83 -5.14 -2.39
CA GLU A 136 -18.08 -3.88 -2.26
C GLU A 136 -16.58 -4.18 -2.38
N GLY A 137 -15.79 -3.30 -3.02
CA GLY A 137 -14.35 -3.50 -3.19
C GLY A 137 -13.94 -4.45 -4.33
N VAL A 138 -14.88 -4.96 -5.13
CA VAL A 138 -14.58 -5.83 -6.29
C VAL A 138 -13.67 -5.15 -7.31
N ASN A 139 -13.79 -3.82 -7.50
CA ASN A 139 -12.90 -3.07 -8.37
C ASN A 139 -11.45 -3.09 -7.86
N ALA A 140 -11.24 -2.86 -6.56
CA ALA A 140 -9.93 -2.97 -5.92
C ALA A 140 -9.34 -4.38 -6.09
N LEU A 141 -10.15 -5.42 -5.86
CA LEU A 141 -9.73 -6.82 -6.06
C LEU A 141 -9.34 -7.13 -7.51
N ASN A 142 -10.12 -6.64 -8.48
CA ASN A 142 -9.83 -6.84 -9.90
C ASN A 142 -8.55 -6.12 -10.33
N SER A 143 -8.33 -4.90 -9.84
CA SER A 143 -7.08 -4.16 -10.02
C SER A 143 -5.91 -4.98 -9.47
N LEU A 144 -5.97 -5.42 -8.20
CA LEU A 144 -4.93 -6.22 -7.56
C LEU A 144 -4.66 -7.54 -8.30
N ARG A 145 -5.69 -8.29 -8.71
CA ARG A 145 -5.47 -9.50 -9.51
C ARG A 145 -4.75 -9.20 -10.82
N ARG A 146 -5.07 -8.09 -11.49
CA ARG A 146 -4.41 -7.70 -12.74
C ARG A 146 -2.94 -7.35 -12.56
N ILE A 147 -2.59 -6.55 -11.55
CA ILE A 147 -1.23 -5.99 -11.41
C ILE A 147 -0.37 -6.69 -10.35
N SER A 148 -0.96 -7.28 -9.33
CA SER A 148 -0.27 -7.72 -8.10
C SER A 148 -0.19 -9.25 -7.98
N THR A 149 -0.55 -10.00 -9.04
CA THR A 149 -0.47 -11.46 -9.07
C THR A 149 0.17 -11.99 -10.35
N GLY A 150 0.47 -13.29 -10.38
CA GLY A 150 0.89 -14.01 -11.59
C GLY A 150 2.21 -13.49 -12.17
N LEU A 151 2.28 -13.38 -13.50
CA LEU A 151 3.48 -12.88 -14.17
C LEU A 151 3.72 -11.39 -13.92
N ASN A 152 2.65 -10.60 -13.74
CA ASN A 152 2.78 -9.16 -13.53
C ASN A 152 3.49 -8.85 -12.20
N SER A 153 3.28 -9.63 -11.14
CA SER A 153 4.01 -9.46 -9.88
C SER A 153 5.49 -9.80 -9.95
N LEU A 154 5.97 -10.38 -11.05
CA LEU A 154 7.39 -10.68 -11.30
C LEU A 154 8.07 -9.64 -12.20
N VAL A 155 7.32 -8.67 -12.74
CA VAL A 155 7.85 -7.63 -13.62
C VAL A 155 8.67 -6.64 -12.80
N SER A 156 9.94 -6.40 -13.19
CA SER A 156 10.86 -5.53 -12.44
C SER A 156 10.36 -4.10 -12.27
N ARG A 157 9.73 -3.53 -13.32
CA ARG A 157 9.12 -2.18 -13.32
C ARG A 157 7.73 -2.13 -12.66
N ASN A 158 7.21 -3.26 -12.19
CA ASN A 158 5.96 -3.27 -11.44
C ASN A 158 6.25 -3.07 -9.96
N HIS A 159 5.94 -1.88 -9.46
CA HIS A 159 6.11 -1.54 -8.07
C HIS A 159 4.86 -1.79 -7.23
N ALA A 160 3.78 -2.37 -7.75
CA ALA A 160 2.68 -2.77 -6.88
C ALA A 160 3.14 -3.84 -5.87
N LEU A 161 2.83 -3.67 -4.59
CA LEU A 161 3.12 -4.67 -3.58
C LEU A 161 2.39 -5.98 -3.93
N PRO A 162 3.09 -7.14 -4.02
CA PRO A 162 2.49 -8.36 -4.53
C PRO A 162 1.51 -8.99 -3.54
N MET A 163 0.37 -9.46 -4.06
CA MET A 163 -0.63 -10.22 -3.33
C MET A 163 -0.23 -11.69 -3.35
N LEU A 164 0.39 -12.14 -2.26
CA LEU A 164 0.97 -13.48 -2.12
C LEU A 164 -0.09 -14.57 -2.16
N ARG A 165 -1.25 -14.29 -1.58
CA ARG A 165 -2.37 -15.23 -1.48
C ARG A 165 -3.68 -14.49 -1.37
N GLU A 166 -4.71 -15.07 -1.96
CA GLU A 166 -6.10 -14.67 -1.76
C GLU A 166 -6.85 -15.81 -1.07
N PHE A 167 -7.79 -15.50 -0.17
CA PHE A 167 -8.78 -16.47 0.30
C PHE A 167 -10.12 -15.80 0.54
N SER A 168 -11.18 -16.61 0.51
CA SER A 168 -12.55 -16.14 0.71
C SER A 168 -13.19 -16.84 1.90
N PHE A 169 -14.01 -16.09 2.64
CA PHE A 169 -14.89 -16.60 3.67
C PHE A 169 -16.30 -16.05 3.40
N GLN A 170 -17.16 -16.90 2.84
CA GLN A 170 -18.49 -16.52 2.36
C GLN A 170 -18.40 -15.34 1.38
N ASP A 171 -18.92 -14.18 1.75
CA ASP A 171 -18.96 -12.92 1.00
C ASP A 171 -17.79 -11.96 1.33
N ILE A 172 -16.82 -12.42 2.12
CA ILE A 172 -15.60 -11.67 2.46
C ILE A 172 -14.42 -12.23 1.66
N VAL A 173 -13.66 -11.36 0.99
CA VAL A 173 -12.40 -11.74 0.33
C VAL A 173 -11.24 -10.99 0.98
N CYS A 174 -10.20 -11.74 1.32
CA CYS A 174 -8.97 -11.22 1.92
C CYS A 174 -7.77 -11.46 1.00
N GLY A 175 -6.88 -10.47 0.96
CA GLY A 175 -5.55 -10.58 0.34
C GLY A 175 -4.47 -10.64 1.41
N ILE A 176 -3.43 -11.43 1.15
CA ILE A 176 -2.22 -11.53 1.97
C ILE A 176 -1.07 -10.84 1.24
N PHE A 177 -0.45 -9.87 1.90
CA PHE A 177 0.62 -9.04 1.37
C PHE A 177 1.87 -9.16 2.24
N PRO A 178 3.09 -9.09 1.67
CA PRO A 178 4.28 -9.04 2.50
C PRO A 178 4.24 -7.78 3.37
N MET A 179 4.72 -7.89 4.61
CA MET A 179 4.97 -6.70 5.43
C MET A 179 6.19 -5.96 4.86
N SER A 180 6.05 -4.68 4.57
CA SER A 180 7.08 -3.83 3.98
C SER A 180 7.49 -2.71 4.94
N GLY A 181 8.61 -2.03 4.63
CA GLY A 181 9.17 -0.95 5.44
C GLY A 181 8.32 0.33 5.47
N SER A 182 8.97 1.46 5.78
CA SER A 182 8.27 2.73 6.02
C SER A 182 7.62 3.32 4.78
N SER A 183 6.59 4.14 5.01
CA SER A 183 6.02 4.93 3.92
C SER A 183 6.95 6.06 3.49
N PHE A 184 6.87 6.46 2.22
CA PHE A 184 7.62 7.57 1.67
C PHE A 184 7.25 8.88 2.40
N GLY A 185 6.00 8.98 2.88
CA GLY A 185 5.52 10.08 3.71
C GLY A 185 6.21 10.16 5.08
N GLU A 186 6.49 9.02 5.72
CA GLU A 186 7.26 8.98 6.96
C GLU A 186 8.72 9.40 6.75
N LEU A 187 9.32 9.05 5.62
CA LEU A 187 10.74 9.32 5.37
C LEU A 187 11.00 10.76 4.91
N PHE A 188 10.14 11.30 4.04
CA PHE A 188 10.39 12.56 3.34
C PHE A 188 9.26 13.58 3.46
N GLY A 189 8.12 13.18 4.02
CA GLY A 189 6.95 14.05 4.13
C GLY A 189 7.23 15.31 4.94
N PRO A 190 6.48 16.40 4.70
CA PRO A 190 6.67 17.68 5.38
C PRO A 190 6.62 17.56 6.90
N ASN A 191 5.76 16.66 7.41
CA ASN A 191 5.52 16.42 8.83
C ASN A 191 6.39 15.29 9.43
N SER A 192 7.38 14.77 8.69
CA SER A 192 8.29 13.76 9.23
C SER A 192 9.14 14.34 10.36
N HIS A 193 9.00 13.77 11.56
CA HIS A 193 9.79 14.13 12.74
C HIS A 193 11.19 13.50 12.73
N ASP A 194 11.31 12.30 12.14
CA ASP A 194 12.53 11.50 12.07
C ASP A 194 12.93 11.33 10.60
N ARG A 195 13.29 12.44 9.95
CA ARG A 195 13.66 12.44 8.53
C ARG A 195 14.87 11.54 8.31
N CYS A 196 14.75 10.66 7.33
CA CYS A 196 15.86 9.88 6.84
C CYS A 196 16.97 10.82 6.36
N GLU A 197 18.22 10.54 6.73
CA GLU A 197 19.41 11.25 6.23
C GLU A 197 19.75 10.79 4.79
N ALA A 198 18.78 10.95 3.90
CA ALA A 198 18.91 10.64 2.49
C ALA A 198 19.39 11.84 1.68
N SER A 199 20.16 11.56 0.64
CA SER A 199 20.60 12.54 -0.34
C SER A 199 19.50 12.87 -1.34
N VAL A 200 19.72 13.94 -2.12
CA VAL A 200 18.93 14.24 -3.32
C VAL A 200 18.88 13.03 -4.25
N GLY A 201 20.00 12.33 -4.45
CA GLY A 201 20.09 11.14 -5.29
C GLY A 201 19.16 10.02 -4.81
N ASP A 202 19.20 9.70 -3.52
CA ASP A 202 18.32 8.66 -2.94
C ASP A 202 16.84 9.00 -3.13
N THR A 203 16.51 10.27 -2.90
CA THR A 203 15.14 10.75 -3.00
C THR A 203 14.63 10.65 -4.44
N LEU A 204 15.42 11.12 -5.41
CA LEU A 204 15.05 11.08 -6.84
C LEU A 204 15.03 9.65 -7.40
N ASP A 205 15.88 8.75 -6.91
CA ASP A 205 15.84 7.32 -7.26
C ASP A 205 14.52 6.67 -6.81
N LEU A 206 13.95 7.07 -5.66
CA LEU A 206 12.63 6.63 -5.22
C LEU A 206 11.50 7.25 -6.08
N PHE A 207 11.62 8.51 -6.47
CA PHE A 207 10.64 9.14 -7.37
C PHE A 207 10.60 8.51 -8.77
N ILE A 208 11.76 8.13 -9.31
CA ILE A 208 11.83 7.38 -10.56
C ILE A 208 11.00 6.09 -10.43
N GLN A 209 11.21 5.33 -9.37
CA GLN A 209 10.43 4.11 -9.12
C GLN A 209 8.93 4.39 -8.91
N ALA A 210 8.56 5.54 -8.31
CA ALA A 210 7.16 5.93 -8.17
C ALA A 210 6.51 6.25 -9.53
N PHE A 211 7.22 6.94 -10.44
CA PHE A 211 6.74 7.16 -11.80
C PHE A 211 6.70 5.86 -12.61
N GLU A 212 7.68 4.96 -12.46
CA GLU A 212 7.65 3.61 -13.03
C GLU A 212 6.42 2.83 -12.56
N ALA A 213 6.08 2.92 -11.26
CA ALA A 213 4.89 2.31 -10.68
C ALA A 213 3.61 2.77 -11.41
N LEU A 214 3.43 4.09 -11.52
CA LEU A 214 2.25 4.68 -12.16
C LEU A 214 2.21 4.36 -13.65
N ALA A 215 3.32 4.52 -14.36
CA ALA A 215 3.41 4.19 -15.78
C ALA A 215 3.03 2.71 -16.04
N PHE A 216 3.49 1.80 -15.19
CA PHE A 216 3.14 0.38 -15.29
C PHE A 216 1.66 0.12 -15.05
N ILE A 217 1.05 0.63 -13.98
CA ILE A 217 -0.37 0.37 -13.71
C ILE A 217 -1.28 1.03 -14.75
N HIS A 218 -0.90 2.20 -15.29
CA HIS A 218 -1.63 2.89 -16.37
C HIS A 218 -1.56 2.11 -17.69
N GLU A 219 -0.43 1.48 -18.00
CA GLU A 219 -0.31 0.52 -19.11
C GLU A 219 -1.26 -0.67 -18.92
N LYS A 220 -1.43 -1.14 -17.67
CA LYS A 220 -2.39 -2.21 -17.33
C LYS A 220 -3.83 -1.71 -17.15
N ARG A 221 -4.12 -0.46 -17.51
CA ARG A 221 -5.45 0.13 -17.43
C ARG A 221 -6.01 0.13 -16.01
N VAL A 222 -5.14 0.37 -15.04
CA VAL A 222 -5.48 0.53 -13.63
C VAL A 222 -5.10 1.93 -13.19
N ALA A 223 -6.08 2.69 -12.67
CA ALA A 223 -5.83 3.96 -12.00
C ALA A 223 -5.87 3.74 -10.48
N HIS A 224 -4.91 4.29 -9.74
CA HIS A 224 -4.79 4.15 -8.29
C HIS A 224 -5.82 5.00 -7.53
N ARG A 225 -5.98 6.25 -7.96
CA ARG A 225 -6.79 7.37 -7.44
C ARG A 225 -6.40 7.93 -6.08
N ASP A 226 -5.44 7.30 -5.39
CA ASP A 226 -4.89 7.78 -4.13
C ASP A 226 -3.34 7.73 -4.10
N ALA A 227 -2.69 8.20 -5.16
CA ALA A 227 -1.25 8.03 -5.40
C ALA A 227 -0.36 9.02 -4.61
N PHE A 228 -0.63 9.20 -3.32
CA PHE A 228 0.14 10.06 -2.41
C PHE A 228 1.25 9.30 -1.67
N PHE A 229 2.18 10.02 -1.04
CA PHE A 229 3.40 9.44 -0.44
C PHE A 229 3.17 8.39 0.64
N HIS A 230 2.06 8.46 1.36
CA HIS A 230 1.75 7.48 2.40
C HIS A 230 1.41 6.09 1.80
N ASN A 231 1.04 6.04 0.51
CA ASN A 231 0.74 4.81 -0.22
C ASN A 231 1.94 4.25 -1.01
N TYR A 232 3.14 4.78 -0.80
CA TYR A 232 4.37 4.17 -1.29
C TYR A 232 5.23 3.73 -0.11
N LEU A 233 5.55 2.44 -0.03
CA LEU A 233 6.43 1.87 0.99
C LEU A 233 7.84 1.68 0.43
N VAL A 234 8.85 1.84 1.27
CA VAL A 234 10.26 1.66 0.92
C VAL A 234 10.79 0.41 1.63
N GLN A 235 11.52 -0.43 0.90
CA GLN A 235 12.10 -1.68 1.42
C GLN A 235 13.02 -1.45 2.63
N TRP A 236 13.85 -0.40 2.56
CA TRP A 236 14.74 0.07 3.62
C TRP A 236 15.05 1.56 3.46
N ASP A 237 15.38 2.24 4.55
CA ASP A 237 15.57 3.69 4.56
C ASP A 237 16.91 4.08 3.92
N PRO A 238 16.92 4.92 2.88
CA PRO A 238 18.15 5.29 2.22
C PRO A 238 18.94 6.35 3.00
N GLU A 239 19.73 5.91 3.99
CA GLU A 239 20.51 6.80 4.86
C GLU A 239 21.90 7.15 4.27
N SER A 240 21.99 7.48 2.97
CA SER A 240 23.32 7.63 2.34
C SER A 240 24.17 8.77 2.93
N LEU A 241 23.55 9.88 3.39
CA LEU A 241 24.28 11.01 3.98
C LEU A 241 24.85 10.66 5.35
N LYS A 242 24.08 9.94 6.17
CA LYS A 242 24.51 9.43 7.48
C LYS A 242 25.80 8.62 7.37
N HIS A 243 25.89 7.80 6.31
CA HIS A 243 27.03 6.93 6.05
C HIS A 243 28.07 7.54 5.10
N GLN A 244 27.87 8.78 4.64
CA GLN A 244 28.80 9.56 3.82
C GLN A 244 29.29 8.83 2.56
N HIS A 245 28.41 8.06 1.91
CA HIS A 245 28.80 7.26 0.75
C HIS A 245 27.64 7.11 -0.24
N VAL A 246 27.92 7.37 -1.52
CA VAL A 246 27.00 7.11 -2.64
C VAL A 246 26.80 5.60 -2.79
N ARG A 247 25.63 5.07 -2.44
CA ARG A 247 25.38 3.62 -2.44
C ARG A 247 25.31 3.06 -3.86
N LEU A 248 25.76 1.81 -4.01
CA LEU A 248 25.65 1.03 -5.25
C LEU A 248 24.28 0.36 -5.41
N THR A 249 23.59 0.13 -4.29
CA THR A 249 22.26 -0.50 -4.24
C THR A 249 21.22 0.50 -3.79
N ARG A 250 20.00 0.34 -4.29
CA ARG A 250 18.86 1.22 -4.03
C ARG A 250 17.73 0.41 -3.38
N PRO A 251 16.97 0.98 -2.43
CA PRO A 251 15.80 0.30 -1.91
C PRO A 251 14.74 0.21 -3.00
N ARG A 252 13.96 -0.86 -2.97
CA ARG A 252 12.77 -0.97 -3.81
C ARG A 252 11.62 -0.16 -3.20
N LEU A 253 10.90 0.56 -4.05
CA LEU A 253 9.63 1.21 -3.72
C LEU A 253 8.46 0.27 -4.05
N TYR A 254 7.42 0.28 -3.21
CA TYR A 254 6.19 -0.48 -3.40
C TYR A 254 4.94 0.42 -3.27
N LEU A 255 4.11 0.49 -4.31
CA LEU A 255 2.79 1.09 -4.29
C LEU A 255 1.79 0.14 -3.60
N ILE A 256 1.04 0.66 -2.64
CA ILE A 256 0.04 -0.05 -1.83
C ILE A 256 -1.31 0.67 -1.88
N ASP A 257 -2.33 0.05 -1.28
CA ASP A 257 -3.65 0.66 -1.05
C ASP A 257 -4.48 0.97 -2.31
N PHE A 258 -4.79 -0.08 -3.06
CA PHE A 258 -5.64 -0.01 -4.26
C PHE A 258 -7.15 0.08 -3.94
N GLU A 259 -7.54 0.57 -2.77
CA GLU A 259 -8.94 0.60 -2.33
C GLU A 259 -9.83 1.46 -3.24
N THR A 260 -9.30 2.59 -3.72
CA THR A 260 -10.01 3.51 -4.64
C THR A 260 -9.75 3.22 -6.11
N ALA A 261 -8.98 2.16 -6.38
CA ALA A 261 -8.48 1.89 -7.72
C ALA A 261 -9.60 1.50 -8.69
N LEU A 262 -9.46 1.97 -9.93
CA LEU A 262 -10.35 1.62 -11.04
C LEU A 262 -9.60 0.76 -12.05
N CYS A 263 -10.31 -0.27 -12.54
CA CYS A 263 -9.80 -1.20 -13.54
C CYS A 263 -10.62 -1.01 -14.83
N PHE A 264 -10.01 -0.40 -15.84
CA PHE A 264 -10.64 -0.14 -17.13
C PHE A 264 -10.47 -1.36 -18.07
N PRO A 265 -11.30 -1.49 -19.11
CA PRO A 265 -11.07 -2.45 -20.20
C PRO A 265 -9.65 -2.32 -20.79
N GLU A 266 -9.06 -3.43 -21.23
CA GLU A 266 -7.67 -3.45 -21.72
C GLU A 266 -7.49 -2.65 -23.02
N ASP A 267 -8.55 -2.57 -23.82
CA ASP A 267 -8.63 -1.86 -25.09
C ASP A 267 -8.98 -0.38 -24.95
N SER A 268 -9.24 0.12 -23.72
CA SER A 268 -9.51 1.53 -23.50
C SER A 268 -8.34 2.41 -23.93
N LEU A 269 -8.63 3.51 -24.61
CA LEU A 269 -7.64 4.55 -24.89
C LEU A 269 -7.41 5.38 -23.63
N TYR A 270 -6.27 6.09 -23.59
CA TYR A 270 -5.93 6.96 -22.45
C TYR A 270 -7.05 7.97 -22.16
N ASP A 271 -7.55 8.68 -23.18
CA ASP A 271 -8.59 9.70 -23.03
C ASP A 271 -9.96 9.14 -22.61
N ASP A 272 -10.19 7.84 -22.81
CA ASP A 272 -11.44 7.17 -22.42
C ASP A 272 -11.44 6.71 -20.95
N CYS A 273 -10.26 6.67 -20.31
CA CYS A 273 -10.09 6.22 -18.92
C CYS A 273 -10.50 7.32 -17.92
N THR A 274 -11.76 7.75 -18.02
CA THR A 274 -12.33 8.84 -17.24
C THR A 274 -13.16 8.33 -16.06
N CYS A 275 -13.21 9.13 -15.00
CA CYS A 275 -14.13 8.93 -13.89
C CYS A 275 -14.63 10.27 -13.34
N THR A 276 -15.55 10.22 -12.38
CA THR A 276 -16.17 11.38 -11.74
C THR A 276 -16.08 11.26 -10.23
N GLY A 277 -16.14 12.39 -9.54
CA GLY A 277 -16.16 12.44 -8.07
C GLY A 277 -14.80 12.17 -7.42
N LEU A 278 -14.77 12.28 -6.10
CA LEU A 278 -13.55 12.14 -5.31
C LEU A 278 -13.17 10.66 -5.12
N PRO A 279 -11.89 10.37 -4.82
CA PRO A 279 -11.46 9.00 -4.49
C PRO A 279 -12.18 8.43 -3.26
N PHE A 280 -12.39 9.26 -2.23
CA PHE A 280 -13.10 8.91 -1.00
C PHE A 280 -14.10 9.99 -0.62
N GLY A 281 -15.26 9.56 -0.10
CA GLY A 281 -16.26 10.43 0.52
C GLY A 281 -16.78 11.57 -0.36
N ASP A 282 -17.39 12.55 0.30
CA ASP A 282 -17.76 13.82 -0.30
C ASP A 282 -16.69 14.90 -0.04
N ILE A 283 -16.86 16.09 -0.63
CA ILE A 283 -15.89 17.19 -0.50
C ILE A 283 -15.66 17.62 0.96
N ASP A 284 -16.66 17.43 1.82
CA ASP A 284 -16.57 17.76 3.25
C ASP A 284 -15.68 16.77 4.03
N ASP A 285 -15.48 15.55 3.49
CA ASP A 285 -14.70 14.48 4.11
C ASP A 285 -13.30 14.32 3.48
N TYR A 286 -13.14 14.76 2.23
CA TYR A 286 -11.88 14.60 1.48
C TYR A 286 -10.91 15.76 1.74
N ALA A 287 -10.00 15.57 2.69
CA ALA A 287 -9.01 16.58 3.09
C ALA A 287 -7.79 16.69 2.15
N LEU A 288 -7.66 15.82 1.15
CA LEU A 288 -6.47 15.77 0.30
C LEU A 288 -6.58 16.74 -0.90
N PRO A 289 -5.45 17.29 -1.37
CA PRO A 289 -5.41 18.15 -2.54
C PRO A 289 -5.93 17.46 -3.81
N THR A 290 -6.58 18.22 -4.68
CA THR A 290 -7.07 17.72 -5.98
C THR A 290 -6.71 18.68 -7.12
N PRO A 291 -6.54 18.17 -8.35
CA PRO A 291 -6.37 19.05 -9.51
C PRO A 291 -7.69 19.79 -9.83
N PRO A 292 -7.62 20.91 -10.56
CA PRO A 292 -8.80 21.67 -10.97
C PRO A 292 -9.85 20.78 -11.66
N GLY A 293 -11.12 20.97 -11.30
CA GLY A 293 -12.26 20.24 -11.89
C GLY A 293 -12.64 18.92 -11.20
N VAL A 294 -11.73 18.28 -10.45
CA VAL A 294 -12.03 17.03 -9.73
C VAL A 294 -13.04 17.26 -8.60
N ALA A 295 -12.78 18.27 -7.75
CA ALA A 295 -13.69 18.65 -6.66
C ALA A 295 -15.03 19.22 -7.17
N GLU A 296 -15.10 19.65 -8.43
CA GLU A 296 -16.32 20.16 -9.08
C GLU A 296 -17.20 19.03 -9.63
N GLY A 297 -16.80 17.76 -9.45
CA GLY A 297 -17.54 16.59 -9.95
C GLY A 297 -17.51 16.42 -11.46
N LYS A 298 -16.69 17.18 -12.19
CA LYS A 298 -16.54 17.04 -13.64
C LYS A 298 -15.83 15.73 -13.98
N PRO A 299 -16.12 15.11 -15.13
CA PRO A 299 -15.33 13.98 -15.61
C PRO A 299 -13.85 14.38 -15.76
N TYR A 300 -12.95 13.53 -15.28
CA TYR A 300 -11.51 13.72 -15.40
C TYR A 300 -10.82 12.40 -15.77
N ASN A 301 -9.63 12.49 -16.34
CA ASN A 301 -8.81 11.33 -16.63
C ASN A 301 -8.23 10.75 -15.32
N ALA A 302 -8.52 9.48 -15.02
CA ALA A 302 -8.11 8.85 -13.78
C ALA A 302 -6.58 8.65 -13.66
N PHE A 303 -5.89 8.44 -14.80
CA PHE A 303 -4.43 8.32 -14.82
C PHE A 303 -3.75 9.67 -14.59
N TYR A 304 -4.32 10.75 -15.12
CA TYR A 304 -3.84 12.11 -14.84
C TYR A 304 -3.97 12.47 -13.36
N LEU A 305 -5.05 12.03 -12.68
CA LEU A 305 -5.19 12.23 -11.23
C LEU A 305 -4.02 11.61 -10.46
N ASP A 306 -3.70 10.33 -10.71
CA ASP A 306 -2.58 9.64 -10.04
C ASP A 306 -1.26 10.39 -10.24
N PHE A 307 -1.00 10.76 -11.48
CA PHE A 307 0.20 11.48 -11.86
C PHE A 307 0.30 12.85 -11.16
N TRP A 308 -0.81 13.59 -11.13
CA TRP A 308 -0.88 14.88 -10.46
C TRP A 308 -0.65 14.75 -8.95
N GLN A 309 -1.24 13.74 -8.30
CA GLN A 309 -1.08 13.50 -6.86
C GLN A 309 0.39 13.21 -6.49
N LEU A 310 1.10 12.44 -7.31
CA LEU A 310 2.53 12.20 -7.13
C LEU A 310 3.36 13.48 -7.34
N CYS A 311 3.07 14.23 -8.41
CA CYS A 311 3.75 15.50 -8.71
C CYS A 311 3.52 16.57 -7.63
N TYR A 312 2.32 16.62 -7.06
CA TYR A 312 1.96 17.57 -6.00
C TYR A 312 2.95 17.51 -4.83
N HIS A 313 3.31 16.29 -4.42
CA HIS A 313 4.31 16.13 -3.39
C HIS A 313 5.73 16.33 -3.91
N LEU A 314 6.09 15.90 -5.12
CA LEU A 314 7.44 16.16 -5.63
C LEU A 314 7.77 17.66 -5.72
N ALA A 315 6.76 18.50 -5.91
CA ALA A 315 6.92 19.94 -6.04
C ALA A 315 7.53 20.61 -4.79
N PHE A 316 7.42 20.02 -3.60
CA PHE A 316 8.05 20.55 -2.38
C PHE A 316 9.57 20.31 -2.33
N LEU A 317 10.12 19.37 -3.11
CA LEU A 317 11.55 19.02 -3.09
C LEU A 317 12.42 20.05 -3.82
N GLN A 318 13.46 20.54 -3.16
CA GLN A 318 14.55 21.32 -3.76
C GLN A 318 15.85 20.53 -3.72
N THR A 319 16.46 20.40 -4.88
CA THR A 319 17.71 19.66 -5.09
C THR A 319 18.95 20.54 -4.90
N GLY A 320 18.79 21.87 -5.00
CA GLY A 320 19.92 22.80 -5.06
C GLY A 320 20.64 22.82 -6.40
N ILE A 321 20.15 22.06 -7.39
CA ILE A 321 20.63 22.02 -8.77
C ILE A 321 19.56 22.73 -9.63
N PRO A 322 19.82 23.95 -10.13
CA PRO A 322 18.79 24.78 -10.76
C PRO A 322 18.03 24.09 -11.90
N GLU A 323 18.74 23.34 -12.75
CA GLU A 323 18.14 22.65 -13.89
C GLU A 323 17.22 21.49 -13.48
N LEU A 324 17.50 20.84 -12.35
CA LEU A 324 16.61 19.84 -11.78
C LEU A 324 15.41 20.51 -11.11
N ASP A 325 15.64 21.58 -10.35
CA ASP A 325 14.55 22.28 -9.67
C ASP A 325 13.52 22.85 -10.65
N GLU A 326 13.97 23.37 -11.80
CA GLU A 326 13.09 23.79 -12.89
C GLU A 326 12.32 22.61 -13.49
N LEU A 327 13.00 21.48 -13.76
CA LEU A 327 12.38 20.28 -14.28
C LEU A 327 11.29 19.76 -13.33
N LEU A 328 11.60 19.61 -12.04
CA LEU A 328 10.68 19.08 -11.02
C LEU A 328 9.40 19.92 -10.90
N LEU A 329 9.51 21.25 -10.97
CA LEU A 329 8.35 22.15 -11.00
C LEU A 329 7.53 22.01 -12.29
N GLY A 330 8.18 21.67 -13.40
CA GLY A 330 7.56 21.49 -14.71
C GLY A 330 6.92 20.12 -14.95
N LEU A 331 7.23 19.09 -14.15
CA LEU A 331 6.79 17.71 -14.40
C LEU A 331 5.28 17.58 -14.57
N VAL A 332 4.48 18.26 -13.74
CA VAL A 332 3.01 18.19 -13.81
C VAL A 332 2.45 18.56 -15.20
N ASN A 333 3.16 19.38 -15.97
CA ASN A 333 2.76 19.80 -17.31
C ASN A 333 3.01 18.73 -18.39
N MET A 334 3.71 17.64 -18.07
CA MET A 334 3.98 16.53 -19.00
C MET A 334 2.78 15.61 -19.21
N GLY A 335 1.74 15.72 -18.38
CA GLY A 335 0.46 15.03 -18.53
C GLY A 335 0.46 13.53 -18.19
N THR A 336 1.61 12.84 -18.21
CA THR A 336 1.69 11.40 -17.93
C THR A 336 2.90 11.03 -17.09
N ALA A 337 2.76 9.95 -16.29
CA ALA A 337 3.86 9.39 -15.51
C ALA A 337 5.02 8.87 -16.40
N ALA A 338 4.70 8.32 -17.58
CA ALA A 338 5.72 7.84 -18.52
C ALA A 338 6.59 8.99 -19.08
N ALA A 339 5.97 10.10 -19.51
CA ALA A 339 6.73 11.26 -19.99
C ALA A 339 7.59 11.90 -18.89
N ALA A 340 7.06 11.97 -17.66
CA ALA A 340 7.81 12.44 -16.50
C ALA A 340 8.99 11.53 -16.14
N LEU A 341 8.79 10.21 -16.19
CA LEU A 341 9.84 9.22 -15.98
C LEU A 341 10.97 9.39 -16.99
N ASP A 342 10.64 9.50 -18.28
CA ASP A 342 11.62 9.64 -19.35
C ASP A 342 12.46 10.93 -19.16
N ALA A 343 11.79 12.06 -18.95
CA ALA A 343 12.46 13.35 -18.77
C ALA A 343 13.35 13.40 -17.52
N LEU A 344 12.88 12.86 -16.39
CA LEU A 344 13.65 12.82 -15.15
C LEU A 344 14.83 11.87 -15.26
N SER A 345 14.63 10.68 -15.84
CA SER A 345 15.69 9.67 -16.02
C SER A 345 16.78 10.16 -16.97
N GLU A 346 16.39 10.79 -18.09
CA GLU A 346 17.35 11.38 -19.03
C GLU A 346 18.20 12.45 -18.34
N ARG A 347 17.57 13.37 -17.61
CA ARG A 347 18.29 14.45 -16.93
C ARG A 347 19.21 13.91 -15.84
N LEU A 348 18.77 12.96 -15.03
CA LEU A 348 19.60 12.35 -13.99
C LEU A 348 20.76 11.55 -14.55
N GLY A 349 20.59 10.91 -15.71
CA GLY A 349 21.68 10.21 -16.41
C GLY A 349 22.86 11.10 -16.78
N LEU A 350 22.67 12.42 -16.83
CA LEU A 350 23.71 13.40 -17.15
C LEU A 350 24.43 13.94 -15.90
N ILE A 351 23.92 13.69 -14.70
CA ILE A 351 24.46 14.24 -13.45
C ILE A 351 25.27 13.15 -12.74
N PRO A 352 26.57 13.35 -12.49
CA PRO A 352 27.37 12.39 -11.73
C PRO A 352 26.76 12.12 -10.35
N PRO A 353 26.64 10.85 -9.90
CA PRO A 353 26.00 10.50 -8.63
C PRO A 353 26.53 11.26 -7.41
N ILE A 354 27.82 11.60 -7.40
CA ILE A 354 28.45 12.38 -6.32
C ILE A 354 27.87 13.81 -6.21
N GLN A 355 27.39 14.40 -7.30
CA GLN A 355 26.76 15.72 -7.26
C GLN A 355 25.35 15.66 -6.67
N LEU A 356 24.70 14.49 -6.72
CA LEU A 356 23.40 14.24 -6.11
C LEU A 356 23.53 13.85 -4.62
N HIS A 357 24.76 13.63 -4.12
CA HIS A 357 25.04 13.29 -2.74
C HIS A 357 25.07 14.53 -1.83
N VAL A 358 23.97 15.29 -1.88
CA VAL A 358 23.77 16.52 -1.13
C VAL A 358 22.45 16.45 -0.38
N GLN A 359 22.32 17.24 0.68
CA GLN A 359 21.10 17.28 1.47
C GLN A 359 19.95 17.91 0.67
N PRO A 360 18.78 17.25 0.56
CA PRO A 360 17.61 17.86 -0.04
C PRO A 360 17.11 19.03 0.82
N MET A 361 16.69 20.09 0.14
CA MET A 361 15.97 21.21 0.73
C MET A 361 14.47 21.08 0.42
N TYR A 362 13.63 21.85 1.13
CA TYR A 362 12.19 21.76 0.96
C TYR A 362 11.55 23.14 0.92
N ARG A 363 10.64 23.33 -0.04
CA ARG A 363 9.85 24.56 -0.18
C ARG A 363 8.75 24.61 0.87
N GLU A 364 8.59 25.75 1.51
CA GLU A 364 7.49 26.00 2.45
C GLU A 364 6.16 26.24 1.74
N VAL A 365 6.20 26.80 0.53
CA VAL A 365 5.01 27.11 -0.27
C VAL A 365 5.27 26.75 -1.72
N VAL A 366 4.33 26.01 -2.34
CA VAL A 366 4.35 25.70 -3.77
C VAL A 366 2.95 25.82 -4.34
N ASN A 367 2.79 26.60 -5.41
CA ASN A 367 1.51 26.79 -6.11
C ASN A 367 0.34 27.22 -5.18
N GLY A 368 0.61 28.05 -4.18
CA GLY A 368 -0.39 28.52 -3.22
C GLY A 368 -0.73 27.52 -2.10
N HIS A 369 -0.08 26.34 -2.08
CA HIS A 369 -0.19 25.37 -1.00
C HIS A 369 1.00 25.50 -0.04
N THR A 370 0.70 25.69 1.24
CA THR A 370 1.70 25.68 2.30
C THR A 370 1.97 24.24 2.73
N PHE A 371 3.23 23.82 2.63
CA PHE A 371 3.74 22.58 3.19
C PHE A 371 4.33 22.96 4.55
N TYR A 372 3.72 22.51 5.65
CA TYR A 372 3.96 23.04 7.00
C TYR A 372 5.45 23.22 7.38
N PRO A 373 5.77 24.27 8.16
CA PRO A 373 7.11 24.51 8.67
C PRO A 373 7.47 23.45 9.73
N ARG A 374 8.76 23.11 9.84
CA ARG A 374 9.29 22.40 11.02
C ARG A 374 8.70 23.06 12.27
N ARG A 375 8.02 22.29 13.14
CA ARG A 375 7.81 22.79 14.51
C ARG A 375 9.20 22.98 15.14
N PRO A 376 9.44 24.12 15.79
CA PRO A 376 10.73 24.43 16.41
C PRO A 376 11.14 23.41 17.47
#